data_AF-A0A961LK85-F1
#
_entry.id   AF-A0A961LK85-F1
#
_cell.length_a   1.000
_cell.length_b   1.000
_cell.length_c   1.000
_cell.angle_alpha   90.00
_cell.angle_beta   90.00
_cell.angle_gamma   90.00
#
_symmetry.space_group_name_H-M   'P 1'
#
loop_
_entity.id
_entity.type
_entity.pdbx_description
1 polymer ?
#
loop_
_entity_poly.entity_id
_entity_poly.type
_entity_poly.pdbx_seq_one_letter_code
_entity_poly.pdbx_strand_id
1 'polypeptide(L)'
;MMMTGIEDFQPVNDAEWPDEIARLRDGFAGRLNVYRVMAHNPALVAAWENFRNYTVLHSTLGAELSEIVIIRTGYRRKAPYEIAHHIVRGRAAGLSDGRIAALCTESGPSGGDDRLLAGAVDELVLEGRLAPESVAGLTARLGKEGVMDVIATVGLYTTLSFIVNSFATPVDGDIVASLEAQPFEGFSLP
;
A
#
# COMPACT_ATOMS: atom_id res chain seq x y z
N MET A 1 -15.76 0.60 30.90
CA MET A 1 -15.32 0.39 29.50
C MET A 1 -14.03 1.17 29.36
N MET A 2 -12.88 0.51 29.18
CA MET A 2 -11.61 1.22 29.06
C MET A 2 -11.58 1.91 27.68
N MET A 3 -11.43 3.23 27.66
CA MET A 3 -11.16 3.97 26.42
C MET A 3 -9.76 3.56 25.94
N THR A 4 -9.67 2.95 24.77
CA THR A 4 -8.42 2.40 24.22
C THR A 4 -7.52 3.46 23.59
N GLY A 5 -7.96 4.72 23.51
CA GLY A 5 -7.27 5.82 22.83
C GLY A 5 -7.25 5.72 21.29
N ILE A 6 -7.78 4.63 20.72
CA ILE A 6 -7.84 4.40 19.26
C ILE A 6 -8.80 5.41 18.58
N GLU A 7 -9.88 5.77 19.26
CA GLU A 7 -10.87 6.76 18.80
C GLU A 7 -10.23 8.14 18.54
N ASP A 8 -9.11 8.45 19.19
CA ASP A 8 -8.40 9.72 19.02
C ASP A 8 -7.61 9.77 17.70
N PHE A 9 -7.49 8.63 16.99
CA PHE A 9 -6.76 8.51 15.72
C PHE A 9 -7.68 8.30 14.51
N GLN A 10 -8.95 8.69 14.61
CA GLN A 10 -9.84 8.69 13.43
C GLN A 10 -9.35 9.68 12.36
N PRO A 11 -9.69 9.49 11.07
CA PRO A 11 -9.31 10.41 10.01
C PRO A 11 -9.70 11.86 10.34
N VAL A 12 -8.70 12.75 10.42
CA VAL A 12 -8.91 14.19 10.62
C VAL A 12 -9.78 14.74 9.50
N ASN A 13 -10.88 15.44 9.82
CA ASN A 13 -11.77 16.05 8.82
C ASN A 13 -11.24 17.40 8.30
N ASP A 14 -11.91 17.98 7.30
CA ASP A 14 -11.45 19.24 6.68
C ASP A 14 -11.47 20.47 7.60
N ALA A 15 -12.40 20.50 8.57
CA ALA A 15 -12.49 21.61 9.51
C ALA A 15 -11.38 21.57 10.57
N GLU A 16 -10.84 20.39 10.84
CA GLU A 16 -9.77 20.14 11.80
C GLU A 16 -8.41 19.91 11.12
N TRP A 17 -8.32 20.13 9.81
CA TRP A 17 -7.09 19.90 9.06
C TRP A 17 -5.97 20.85 9.55
N PRO A 18 -4.75 20.34 9.85
CA PRO A 18 -3.70 21.17 10.43
C PRO A 18 -3.17 22.24 9.47
N ASP A 19 -3.05 23.47 9.94
CA ASP A 19 -2.58 24.63 9.17
C ASP A 19 -1.17 24.42 8.60
N GLU A 20 -0.29 23.73 9.33
CA GLU A 20 1.10 23.46 8.94
C GLU A 20 1.19 22.63 7.64
N ILE A 21 0.16 21.84 7.35
CA ILE A 21 0.04 21.03 6.14
C ILE A 21 -1.17 21.41 5.30
N ALA A 22 -1.69 22.64 5.43
CA ALA A 22 -2.85 23.12 4.68
C ALA A 22 -2.69 22.93 3.15
N ARG A 23 -1.45 23.10 2.64
CA ARG A 23 -1.12 22.87 1.22
C ARG A 23 -1.34 21.43 0.72
N LEU A 24 -1.41 20.46 1.63
CA LEU A 24 -1.57 19.03 1.31
C LEU A 24 -3.03 18.58 1.33
N ARG A 25 -3.95 19.40 1.86
CA ARG A 25 -5.37 19.06 2.03
C ARG A 25 -6.02 18.64 0.72
N ASP A 26 -5.86 19.45 -0.33
CA ASP A 26 -6.54 19.20 -1.60
C ASP A 26 -5.78 18.17 -2.49
N GLY A 27 -4.63 17.69 -2.00
CA GLY A 27 -3.74 16.72 -2.64
C GLY A 27 -3.89 15.30 -2.09
N PHE A 28 -2.80 14.54 -2.11
CA PHE A 28 -2.83 13.12 -1.70
C PHE A 28 -3.26 12.92 -0.24
N ALA A 29 -2.89 13.86 0.65
CA ALA A 29 -3.03 13.67 2.08
C ALA A 29 -4.47 13.86 2.59
N GLY A 30 -5.19 14.88 2.10
CA GLY A 30 -6.60 15.06 2.48
C GLY A 30 -7.57 14.20 1.66
N ARG A 31 -7.12 13.55 0.57
CA ARG A 31 -7.99 12.65 -0.21
C ARG A 31 -8.08 11.23 0.32
N LEU A 32 -7.11 10.78 1.13
CA LEU A 32 -7.04 9.40 1.59
C LEU A 32 -7.07 9.33 3.11
N ASN A 33 -7.95 8.47 3.65
CA ASN A 33 -8.13 8.31 5.09
C ASN A 33 -6.83 7.93 5.82
N VAL A 34 -5.95 7.11 5.22
CA VAL A 34 -4.67 6.76 5.84
C VAL A 34 -3.78 7.97 6.16
N TYR A 35 -3.78 8.98 5.28
CA TYR A 35 -2.99 10.20 5.50
C TYR A 35 -3.71 11.21 6.39
N ARG A 36 -5.05 11.20 6.42
CA ARG A 36 -5.83 11.92 7.44
C ARG A 36 -5.58 11.36 8.84
N VAL A 37 -5.37 10.07 9.00
CA VAL A 37 -4.93 9.45 10.27
C VAL A 37 -3.49 9.86 10.59
N MET A 38 -2.60 9.83 9.60
CA MET A 38 -1.21 10.29 9.79
C MET A 38 -1.13 11.78 10.17
N ALA A 39 -2.11 12.61 9.79
CA ALA A 39 -2.18 14.04 10.09
C ALA A 39 -2.32 14.38 11.58
N HIS A 40 -2.59 13.39 12.44
CA HIS A 40 -2.38 13.53 13.90
C HIS A 40 -0.92 13.86 14.27
N ASN A 41 0.02 13.68 13.33
CA ASN A 41 1.36 14.26 13.37
C ASN A 41 1.66 15.01 12.05
N PRO A 42 1.36 16.32 11.97
CA PRO A 42 1.52 17.09 10.73
C PRO A 42 2.95 17.12 10.20
N ALA A 43 3.94 17.20 11.10
CA ALA A 43 5.35 17.19 10.75
C ALA A 43 5.77 15.87 10.07
N LEU A 44 5.18 14.75 10.48
CA LEU A 44 5.40 13.46 9.83
C LEU A 44 4.83 13.46 8.40
N VAL A 45 3.60 13.95 8.19
CA VAL A 45 2.99 14.01 6.84
C VAL A 45 3.81 14.90 5.90
N ALA A 46 4.30 16.04 6.38
CA ALA A 46 5.16 16.93 5.61
C ALA A 46 6.48 16.26 5.19
N ALA A 47 7.13 15.50 6.09
CA ALA A 47 8.34 14.75 5.78
C ALA A 47 8.05 13.55 4.85
N TRP A 48 6.89 12.92 5.02
CA TRP A 48 6.44 11.74 4.28
C TRP A 48 6.23 12.03 2.80
N GLU A 49 5.72 13.22 2.46
CA GLU A 49 5.35 13.61 1.10
C GLU A 49 6.44 13.30 0.06
N ASN A 50 7.69 13.71 0.30
CA ASN A 50 8.75 13.55 -0.71
C ASN A 50 9.06 12.08 -0.97
N PHE A 51 9.18 11.29 0.10
CA PHE A 51 9.44 9.85 -0.02
C PHE A 51 8.26 9.15 -0.70
N ARG A 52 7.03 9.48 -0.31
CA ARG A 52 5.81 8.96 -0.92
C ARG A 52 5.68 9.34 -2.39
N ASN A 53 5.96 10.59 -2.75
CA ASN A 53 5.87 11.06 -4.12
C ASN A 53 6.88 10.35 -5.01
N TYR A 54 8.12 10.16 -4.53
CA TYR A 54 9.07 9.33 -5.25
C TYR A 54 8.52 7.91 -5.47
N THR A 55 8.18 7.21 -4.39
CA THR A 55 7.77 5.80 -4.45
C THR A 55 6.50 5.58 -5.28
N VAL A 56 5.52 6.48 -5.20
CA VAL A 56 4.21 6.30 -5.87
C VAL A 56 4.15 6.93 -7.26
N LEU A 57 4.88 8.02 -7.52
CA LEU A 57 4.77 8.76 -8.79
C LEU A 57 6.01 8.67 -9.69
N HIS A 58 7.18 8.40 -9.12
CA HIS A 58 8.46 8.50 -9.83
C HIS A 58 9.29 7.21 -9.81
N SER A 59 8.79 6.16 -9.17
CA SER A 59 9.45 4.86 -9.17
C SER A 59 9.59 4.29 -10.58
N THR A 60 10.71 3.60 -10.79
CA THR A 60 11.05 2.84 -11.99
C THR A 60 10.21 1.56 -12.19
N LEU A 61 9.42 1.14 -11.19
CA LEU A 61 8.57 -0.06 -11.29
C LEU A 61 7.44 0.10 -12.32
N GLY A 62 6.95 1.33 -12.51
CA GLY A 62 5.72 1.57 -13.25
C GLY A 62 4.48 1.02 -12.52
N ALA A 63 3.30 1.40 -13.01
CA ALA A 63 2.03 1.14 -12.31
C ALA A 63 1.75 -0.35 -12.10
N GLU A 64 1.95 -1.19 -13.12
CA GLU A 64 1.60 -2.62 -13.01
C GLU A 64 2.47 -3.35 -11.97
N LEU A 65 3.80 -3.16 -12.01
CA LEU A 65 4.69 -3.86 -11.08
C LEU A 65 4.61 -3.31 -9.66
N SER A 66 4.35 -2.01 -9.49
CA SER A 66 4.11 -1.46 -8.16
C SER A 66 2.89 -2.10 -7.51
N GLU A 67 1.80 -2.29 -8.24
CA GLU A 67 0.58 -2.91 -7.70
C GLU A 67 0.82 -4.35 -7.23
N ILE A 68 1.64 -5.12 -7.94
CA ILE A 68 2.05 -6.48 -7.49
C ILE A 68 2.73 -6.43 -6.11
N VAL A 69 3.72 -5.52 -5.95
CA VAL A 69 4.48 -5.36 -4.71
C VAL A 69 3.57 -4.92 -3.57
N ILE A 70 2.65 -3.99 -3.85
CA ILE A 70 1.76 -3.39 -2.86
C ILE A 70 0.71 -4.38 -2.39
N ILE A 71 -0.02 -5.02 -3.31
CA ILE A 71 -1.07 -5.99 -2.98
C ILE A 71 -0.46 -7.14 -2.17
N ARG A 72 0.71 -7.65 -2.58
CA ARG A 72 1.38 -8.71 -1.82
C ARG A 72 1.80 -8.27 -0.42
N THR A 73 2.29 -7.03 -0.28
CA THR A 73 2.64 -6.45 1.01
C THR A 73 1.41 -6.31 1.91
N GLY A 74 0.30 -5.79 1.37
CA GLY A 74 -0.98 -5.71 2.07
C GLY A 74 -1.48 -7.07 2.54
N TYR A 75 -1.40 -8.10 1.68
CA TYR A 75 -1.72 -9.49 2.05
C TYR A 75 -0.86 -9.98 3.22
N ARG A 76 0.48 -9.87 3.11
CA ARG A 76 1.40 -10.32 4.16
C ARG A 76 1.25 -9.55 5.48
N ARG A 77 0.85 -8.28 5.41
CA ARG A 77 0.58 -7.44 6.58
C ARG A 77 -0.86 -7.51 7.08
N LYS A 78 -1.72 -8.32 6.45
CA LYS A 78 -3.14 -8.46 6.80
C LYS A 78 -3.85 -7.11 6.84
N ALA A 79 -3.57 -6.26 5.85
CA ALA A 79 -4.08 -4.88 5.78
C ALA A 79 -5.23 -4.80 4.76
N PRO A 80 -6.50 -5.03 5.17
CA PRO A 80 -7.65 -5.01 4.26
C PRO A 80 -7.86 -3.64 3.62
N TYR A 81 -7.51 -2.55 4.32
CA TYR A 81 -7.50 -1.19 3.76
C TYR A 81 -6.64 -1.11 2.50
N GLU A 82 -5.39 -1.59 2.58
CA GLU A 82 -4.45 -1.56 1.45
C GLU A 82 -4.94 -2.45 0.32
N ILE A 83 -5.39 -3.67 0.64
CA ILE A 83 -5.90 -4.61 -0.36
C ILE A 83 -7.10 -4.04 -1.11
N ALA A 84 -8.08 -3.42 -0.42
CA ALA A 84 -9.26 -2.82 -1.04
C ALA A 84 -8.87 -1.74 -2.06
N HIS A 85 -8.01 -0.79 -1.66
CA HIS A 85 -7.55 0.29 -2.52
C HIS A 85 -6.80 -0.25 -3.75
N HIS A 86 -5.96 -1.25 -3.53
CA HIS A 86 -5.05 -1.76 -4.53
C HIS A 86 -5.68 -2.85 -5.43
N ILE A 87 -6.83 -3.42 -5.08
CA ILE A 87 -7.68 -4.12 -6.06
C ILE A 87 -8.13 -3.14 -7.15
N VAL A 88 -8.68 -1.99 -6.77
CA VAL A 88 -9.20 -0.99 -7.72
C VAL A 88 -8.08 -0.41 -8.56
N ARG A 89 -6.96 -0.03 -7.94
CA ARG A 89 -5.78 0.50 -8.65
C ARG A 89 -5.08 -0.55 -9.50
N GLY A 90 -4.96 -1.78 -9.01
CA GLY A 90 -4.44 -2.92 -9.76
C GLY A 90 -5.22 -3.18 -11.05
N ARG A 91 -6.56 -3.16 -10.98
CA ARG A 91 -7.43 -3.25 -12.18
C ARG A 91 -7.15 -2.12 -13.16
N ALA A 92 -7.07 -0.87 -12.67
CA ALA A 92 -6.76 0.28 -13.51
C ALA A 92 -5.36 0.22 -14.14
N ALA A 93 -4.41 -0.44 -13.47
CA ALA A 93 -3.06 -0.71 -13.98
C ALA A 93 -2.99 -1.92 -14.94
N GLY A 94 -4.10 -2.61 -15.19
CA GLY A 94 -4.19 -3.72 -16.13
C GLY A 94 -4.04 -5.12 -15.52
N LEU A 95 -3.98 -5.25 -14.18
CA LEU A 95 -4.03 -6.55 -13.53
C LEU A 95 -5.43 -7.16 -13.67
N SER A 96 -5.49 -8.44 -14.03
CA SER A 96 -6.75 -9.19 -14.00
C SER A 96 -7.06 -9.62 -12.56
N ASP A 97 -8.35 -9.86 -12.29
CA ASP A 97 -8.79 -10.34 -10.97
C ASP A 97 -8.10 -11.66 -10.58
N GLY A 98 -7.81 -12.53 -11.55
CA GLY A 98 -7.06 -13.77 -11.30
C GLY A 98 -5.61 -13.51 -10.84
N ARG A 99 -4.93 -12.51 -11.39
CA ARG A 99 -3.57 -12.12 -10.93
C ARG A 99 -3.62 -11.51 -9.54
N ILE A 100 -4.57 -10.61 -9.29
CA ILE A 100 -4.78 -10.00 -7.97
C ILE A 100 -5.10 -11.08 -6.93
N ALA A 101 -6.00 -12.03 -7.27
CA ALA A 101 -6.38 -13.11 -6.37
C ALA A 101 -5.17 -13.99 -6.02
N ALA A 102 -4.31 -14.31 -6.98
CA ALA A 102 -3.10 -15.09 -6.75
C ALA A 102 -2.14 -14.39 -5.75
N LEU A 103 -2.04 -13.06 -5.78
CA LEU A 103 -1.24 -12.29 -4.82
C LEU A 103 -1.79 -12.35 -3.39
N CYS A 104 -3.09 -12.60 -3.25
CA CYS A 104 -3.82 -12.71 -1.99
C CYS A 104 -3.96 -14.16 -1.47
N THR A 105 -2.97 -15.02 -1.75
CA THR A 105 -2.94 -16.41 -1.25
C THR A 105 -1.59 -16.76 -0.63
N GLU A 106 -1.52 -17.75 0.26
CA GLU A 106 -0.24 -18.16 0.85
C GLU A 106 0.79 -18.61 -0.21
N SER A 107 0.36 -19.35 -1.23
CA SER A 107 1.23 -19.84 -2.30
C SER A 107 1.75 -18.74 -3.22
N GLY A 108 1.04 -17.62 -3.31
CA GLY A 108 1.37 -16.56 -4.26
C GLY A 108 1.18 -16.97 -5.74
N PRO A 109 1.58 -16.09 -6.67
CA PRO A 109 1.54 -16.35 -8.11
C PRO A 109 2.59 -17.39 -8.55
N SER A 110 2.28 -18.14 -9.61
CA SER A 110 3.07 -19.31 -10.03
C SER A 110 4.21 -19.02 -11.01
N GLY A 111 4.28 -17.84 -11.62
CA GLY A 111 5.30 -17.54 -12.62
C GLY A 111 5.47 -16.07 -12.98
N GLY A 112 6.44 -15.80 -13.85
CA GLY A 112 6.73 -14.47 -14.39
C GLY A 112 7.20 -13.47 -13.34
N ASP A 113 7.02 -12.18 -13.68
CA ASP A 113 7.34 -11.06 -12.81
C ASP A 113 6.54 -11.09 -11.51
N ASP A 114 5.28 -11.56 -11.56
CA ASP A 114 4.40 -11.71 -10.39
C ASP A 114 5.05 -12.60 -9.33
N ARG A 115 5.59 -13.77 -9.71
CA ARG A 115 6.30 -14.67 -8.78
C ARG A 115 7.59 -14.05 -8.25
N LEU A 116 8.36 -13.38 -9.10
CA LEU A 116 9.62 -12.75 -8.70
C LEU A 116 9.39 -11.65 -7.66
N LEU A 117 8.46 -10.75 -7.92
CA LEU A 117 8.12 -9.63 -7.03
C LEU A 117 7.42 -10.11 -5.77
N ALA A 118 6.48 -11.04 -5.86
CA ALA A 118 5.81 -11.58 -4.68
C ALA A 118 6.78 -12.33 -3.75
N GLY A 119 7.74 -13.08 -4.31
CA GLY A 119 8.80 -13.72 -3.54
C GLY A 119 9.71 -12.71 -2.84
N ALA A 120 10.09 -11.63 -3.54
CA ALA A 120 10.88 -10.54 -2.95
C ALA A 120 10.15 -9.85 -1.79
N VAL A 121 8.85 -9.60 -1.93
CA VAL A 121 8.00 -9.08 -0.85
C VAL A 121 8.01 -10.02 0.34
N ASP A 122 7.81 -11.32 0.11
CA ASP A 122 7.77 -12.33 1.17
C ASP A 122 9.10 -12.38 1.95
N GLU A 123 10.23 -12.38 1.26
CA GLU A 123 11.56 -12.34 1.87
C GLU A 123 11.77 -11.07 2.72
N LEU A 124 11.43 -9.90 2.19
CA LEU A 124 11.54 -8.64 2.92
C LEU A 124 10.62 -8.59 4.15
N VAL A 125 9.42 -9.15 4.04
CA VAL A 125 8.42 -9.11 5.12
C VAL A 125 8.73 -10.12 6.23
N LEU A 126 9.12 -11.34 5.86
CA LEU A 126 9.31 -12.46 6.79
C LEU A 126 10.74 -12.52 7.33
N GLU A 127 11.74 -12.28 6.48
CA GLU A 127 13.16 -12.44 6.82
C GLU A 127 13.89 -11.09 6.98
N GLY A 128 13.24 -9.98 6.61
CA GLY A 128 13.80 -8.63 6.72
C GLY A 128 14.89 -8.31 5.69
N ARG A 129 15.11 -9.18 4.69
CA ARG A 129 16.13 -9.00 3.65
C ARG A 129 15.83 -9.86 2.42
N LEU A 130 16.31 -9.41 1.27
CA LEU A 130 16.32 -10.22 0.05
C LEU A 130 17.44 -11.28 0.09
N ALA A 131 17.13 -12.47 -0.41
CA ALA A 131 18.12 -13.51 -0.68
C ALA A 131 19.02 -13.11 -1.88
N PRO A 132 20.28 -13.60 -1.95
CA PRO A 132 21.18 -13.29 -3.07
C PRO A 132 20.58 -13.62 -4.45
N GLU A 133 19.84 -14.72 -4.54
CA GLU A 133 19.17 -15.15 -5.77
C GLU A 133 18.06 -14.17 -6.19
N SER A 134 17.29 -13.65 -5.22
CA SER A 134 16.25 -12.66 -5.45
C SER A 134 16.84 -11.30 -5.84
N VAL A 135 17.95 -10.88 -5.23
CA VAL A 135 18.70 -9.69 -5.66
C VAL A 135 19.18 -9.84 -7.11
N ALA A 136 19.74 -10.99 -7.48
CA ALA A 136 20.20 -11.24 -8.84
C ALA A 136 19.05 -11.23 -9.85
N GLY A 137 17.93 -11.89 -9.55
CA GLY A 137 16.75 -11.94 -10.41
C GLY A 137 16.11 -10.58 -10.62
N LEU A 138 15.90 -9.81 -9.53
CA LEU A 138 15.37 -8.46 -9.60
C LEU A 138 16.32 -7.52 -10.35
N THR A 139 17.63 -7.61 -10.10
CA THR A 139 18.61 -6.77 -10.81
C THR A 139 18.59 -7.06 -12.31
N ALA A 140 18.50 -8.32 -12.71
CA ALA A 140 18.41 -8.70 -14.13
C ALA A 140 17.13 -8.18 -14.79
N ARG A 141 16.02 -8.14 -14.05
CA ARG A 141 14.70 -7.74 -14.57
C ARG A 141 14.45 -6.22 -14.53
N LEU A 142 14.93 -5.53 -13.51
CA LEU A 142 14.56 -4.15 -13.17
C LEU A 142 15.77 -3.20 -13.08
N GLY A 143 16.99 -3.73 -13.14
CA GLY A 143 18.19 -2.95 -12.82
C GLY A 143 18.31 -2.65 -11.33
N LYS A 144 19.39 -1.95 -10.97
CA LYS A 144 19.70 -1.63 -9.56
C LYS A 144 18.68 -0.66 -8.94
N GLU A 145 18.22 0.30 -9.73
CA GLU A 145 17.22 1.29 -9.28
C GLU A 145 15.90 0.58 -8.93
N GLY A 146 15.43 -0.33 -9.79
CA GLY A 146 14.23 -1.11 -9.51
C GLY A 146 14.33 -2.01 -8.28
N VAL A 147 15.49 -2.57 -7.97
CA VAL A 147 15.70 -3.31 -6.70
C VAL A 147 15.46 -2.39 -5.50
N MET A 148 16.02 -1.18 -5.53
CA MET A 148 15.83 -0.20 -4.46
C MET A 148 14.37 0.24 -4.35
N ASP A 149 13.69 0.40 -5.49
CA ASP A 149 12.28 0.77 -5.52
C ASP A 149 11.35 -0.34 -4.99
N VAL A 150 11.66 -1.62 -5.22
CA VAL A 150 10.94 -2.73 -4.58
C VAL A 150 11.07 -2.64 -3.06
N ILE A 151 12.29 -2.46 -2.55
CA ILE A 151 12.55 -2.34 -1.11
C ILE A 151 11.82 -1.13 -0.52
N ALA A 152 11.91 0.03 -1.19
CA ALA A 152 11.26 1.25 -0.76
C ALA A 152 9.72 1.12 -0.75
N THR A 153 9.15 0.48 -1.77
CA THR A 153 7.71 0.22 -1.86
C THR A 153 7.24 -0.72 -0.74
N VAL A 154 7.93 -1.83 -0.50
CA VAL A 154 7.61 -2.75 0.61
C VAL A 154 7.69 -2.03 1.96
N GLY A 155 8.74 -1.22 2.18
CA GLY A 155 8.90 -0.45 3.41
C GLY A 155 7.77 0.56 3.61
N LEU A 156 7.48 1.36 2.58
CA LEU A 156 6.42 2.37 2.61
C LEU A 156 5.06 1.74 2.97
N TYR A 157 4.67 0.68 2.27
CA TYR A 157 3.38 0.03 2.49
C TYR A 157 3.33 -0.83 3.75
N THR A 158 4.47 -1.29 4.26
CA THR A 158 4.56 -1.90 5.59
C THR A 158 4.26 -0.86 6.67
N THR A 159 4.82 0.36 6.57
CA THR A 159 4.52 1.44 7.51
C THR A 159 3.06 1.86 7.44
N LEU A 160 2.49 2.02 6.24
CA LEU A 160 1.06 2.34 6.09
C LEU A 160 0.17 1.23 6.66
N SER A 161 0.52 -0.04 6.43
CA SER A 161 -0.17 -1.19 7.01
C SER A 161 -0.20 -1.13 8.55
N PHE A 162 0.89 -0.69 9.20
CA PHE A 162 0.90 -0.50 10.65
C PHE A 162 -0.13 0.55 11.08
N ILE A 163 -0.18 1.69 10.39
CA ILE A 163 -1.11 2.78 10.71
C ILE A 163 -2.56 2.29 10.56
N VAL A 164 -2.92 1.74 9.40
CA VAL A 164 -4.31 1.37 9.10
C VAL A 164 -4.81 0.22 9.98
N ASN A 165 -3.93 -0.73 10.31
CA ASN A 165 -4.28 -1.83 11.20
C ASN A 165 -4.37 -1.38 12.67
N SER A 166 -3.48 -0.51 13.12
CA SER A 166 -3.49 -0.02 14.51
C SER A 166 -4.73 0.81 14.83
N PHE A 167 -5.23 1.57 13.85
CA PHE A 167 -6.32 2.53 14.07
C PHE A 167 -7.64 2.14 13.40
N ALA A 168 -7.72 0.93 12.85
CA ALA A 168 -8.89 0.43 12.12
C ALA A 168 -9.40 1.47 11.10
N THR A 169 -8.46 2.03 10.33
CA THR A 169 -8.75 3.14 9.41
C THR A 169 -9.83 2.72 8.40
N PRO A 170 -10.93 3.49 8.27
CA PRO A 170 -12.01 3.14 7.36
C PRO A 170 -11.54 3.24 5.90
N VAL A 171 -11.96 2.28 5.08
CA VAL A 171 -11.76 2.32 3.63
C VAL A 171 -12.45 3.56 3.05
N ASP A 172 -11.78 4.24 2.13
CA ASP A 172 -12.28 5.43 1.48
C ASP A 172 -13.56 5.16 0.68
N GLY A 173 -14.52 6.09 0.74
CA GLY A 173 -15.89 5.85 0.25
C GLY A 173 -15.98 5.60 -1.26
N ASP A 174 -15.09 6.18 -2.06
CA ASP A 174 -14.99 5.93 -3.49
C ASP A 174 -14.48 4.51 -3.80
N ILE A 175 -13.56 3.99 -2.99
CA ILE A 175 -13.10 2.60 -3.08
C ILE A 175 -14.21 1.63 -2.67
N VAL A 176 -14.95 1.94 -1.59
CA VAL A 176 -16.13 1.16 -1.19
C VAL A 176 -17.13 1.08 -2.34
N ALA A 177 -17.53 2.24 -2.88
CA ALA A 177 -18.47 2.30 -4.00
C ALA A 177 -17.97 1.55 -5.25
N SER A 178 -16.67 1.63 -5.55
CA SER A 178 -16.08 0.88 -6.67
C SER A 178 -16.15 -0.63 -6.48
N LEU A 179 -15.93 -1.13 -5.25
CA LEU A 179 -15.98 -2.56 -4.95
C LEU A 179 -17.43 -3.07 -4.84
N GLU A 180 -18.38 -2.23 -4.43
CA GLU A 180 -19.80 -2.57 -4.51
C GLU A 180 -20.28 -2.67 -5.98
N ALA A 181 -19.83 -1.75 -6.85
CA ALA A 181 -20.18 -1.76 -8.26
C ALA A 181 -19.51 -2.90 -9.04
N GLN A 182 -18.27 -3.23 -8.69
CA GLN A 182 -17.53 -4.35 -9.27
C GLN A 182 -16.89 -5.20 -8.15
N PRO A 183 -17.65 -6.15 -7.58
CA PRO A 183 -17.17 -7.02 -6.52
C PRO A 183 -15.88 -7.75 -6.89
N PHE A 184 -15.05 -8.02 -5.88
CA PHE A 184 -13.87 -8.86 -6.01
C PHE A 184 -14.11 -10.17 -5.27
N GLU A 185 -14.05 -11.29 -5.98
CA GLU A 185 -14.34 -12.60 -5.41
C GLU A 185 -13.33 -12.96 -4.31
N GLY A 186 -13.83 -13.47 -3.18
CA GLY A 186 -12.98 -13.86 -2.05
C GLY A 186 -12.44 -12.71 -1.20
N PHE A 187 -12.80 -11.46 -1.51
CA PHE A 187 -12.54 -10.30 -0.65
C PHE A 187 -13.84 -9.71 -0.15
N SER A 188 -13.85 -9.23 1.09
CA SER A 188 -14.95 -8.46 1.66
C SER A 188 -14.38 -7.27 2.39
N LEU A 189 -15.05 -6.13 2.27
CA LEU A 189 -14.67 -4.93 2.99
C LEU A 189 -14.70 -5.20 4.50
N PRO A 190 -13.71 -4.67 5.25
CA PRO A 190 -13.64 -4.83 6.70
C PRO A 190 -14.78 -4.10 7.44
#